data_AF-A0A1E5L7S5-F1
#
_entry.id   AF-A0A1E5L7S5-F1
#
_cell.length_a   1.000
_cell.length_b   1.000
_cell.length_c   1.000
_cell.angle_alpha   90.00
_cell.angle_beta   90.00
_cell.angle_gamma   90.00
#
_symmetry.space_group_name_H-M   'P 1'
#
loop_
_entity.id
_entity.type
_entity.pdbx_description
1 polymer ?
#
loop_
_entity_poly.entity_id
_entity_poly.type
_entity_poly.pdbx_seq_one_letter_code
_entity_poly.pdbx_strand_id
1 'polypeptide(L)'
;MRSTFDDMIKLVADWVFPLLIASVLSYITYTLGFDNQVKNVDKLFDNAIMFSSIILGFLGALLGILATIRNSSVVKEIFNSNKENIIKRYFYEAFISGFMIVLLSSILHIVLEMDRLVTKFLFISWYFSVFYFAISAYRIINILMGILFVSNKNKSRPDSNRIGDSAEREELRKKLTIKK
;
A
#
# COMPACT_ATOMS: atom_id res chain seq x y z
N MET A 1 -5.56 -31.32 2.32
CA MET A 1 -5.51 -31.04 3.77
C MET A 1 -4.15 -30.53 4.24
N ARG A 2 -3.00 -31.03 3.74
CA ARG A 2 -1.68 -30.49 4.13
C ARG A 2 -1.40 -29.08 3.57
N SER A 3 -1.59 -28.87 2.26
CA SER A 3 -1.36 -27.60 1.56
C SER A 3 -2.06 -26.38 2.20
N THR A 4 -3.32 -26.53 2.61
CA THR A 4 -4.09 -25.48 3.28
C THR A 4 -3.45 -25.00 4.59
N PHE A 5 -2.67 -25.84 5.26
CA PHE A 5 -1.95 -25.47 6.48
C PHE A 5 -0.63 -24.76 6.16
N ASP A 6 0.08 -25.19 5.12
CA ASP A 6 1.31 -24.53 4.64
C ASP A 6 1.01 -23.13 4.06
N ASP A 7 -0.11 -22.96 3.34
CA ASP A 7 -0.59 -21.66 2.86
C ASP A 7 -1.04 -20.75 4.02
N MET A 8 -1.68 -21.31 5.06
CA MET A 8 -1.96 -20.56 6.30
C MET A 8 -0.68 -20.15 7.02
N ILE A 9 0.33 -21.02 7.11
CA ILE A 9 1.62 -20.69 7.73
C ILE A 9 2.33 -19.58 6.95
N LYS A 10 2.28 -19.58 5.61
CA LYS A 10 2.81 -18.46 4.81
C LYS A 10 2.03 -17.16 5.01
N LEU A 11 0.70 -17.21 5.02
CA LEU A 11 -0.14 -16.03 5.28
C LEU A 11 0.06 -15.46 6.69
N VAL A 12 0.30 -16.33 7.69
CA VAL A 12 0.65 -15.93 9.06
C VAL A 12 2.09 -15.40 9.12
N ALA A 13 3.04 -16.00 8.40
CA ALA A 13 4.40 -15.48 8.31
C ALA A 13 4.43 -14.06 7.69
N ASP A 14 3.73 -13.83 6.57
CA ASP A 14 3.59 -12.50 5.94
C ASP A 14 2.83 -11.47 6.81
N TRP A 15 2.12 -11.95 7.86
CA TRP A 15 1.47 -11.12 8.88
C TRP A 15 2.38 -10.82 10.08
N VAL A 16 3.16 -11.81 10.51
CA VAL A 16 4.02 -11.76 11.69
C VAL A 16 5.39 -11.14 11.37
N PHE A 17 5.90 -11.29 10.15
CA PHE A 17 7.19 -10.74 9.72
C PHE A 17 7.24 -9.20 9.79
N PRO A 18 6.22 -8.43 9.36
CA PRO A 18 6.16 -6.98 9.61
C PRO A 18 6.18 -6.61 11.10
N LEU A 19 5.46 -7.36 11.94
CA LEU A 19 5.36 -7.11 13.38
C LEU A 19 6.67 -7.44 14.10
N LEU A 20 7.32 -8.57 13.77
CA LEU A 20 8.62 -8.94 14.33
C LEU A 20 9.71 -7.95 13.91
N ILE A 21 9.74 -7.53 12.63
CA ILE A 21 10.72 -6.54 12.17
C ILE A 21 10.48 -5.18 12.83
N ALA A 22 9.23 -4.72 12.94
CA ALA A 22 8.91 -3.47 13.65
C ALA A 22 9.31 -3.53 15.13
N SER A 23 9.03 -4.64 15.83
CA SER A 23 9.47 -4.86 17.21
C SER A 23 10.99 -4.93 17.35
N VAL A 24 11.69 -5.60 16.44
CA VAL A 24 13.17 -5.71 16.48
C VAL A 24 13.82 -4.37 16.19
N LEU A 25 13.38 -3.61 15.18
CA LEU A 25 13.92 -2.26 14.96
C LEU A 25 13.59 -1.30 16.10
N SER A 26 12.37 -1.35 16.66
CA SER A 26 12.01 -0.51 17.81
C SER A 26 12.77 -0.88 19.09
N TYR A 27 13.15 -2.15 19.26
CA TYR A 27 14.03 -2.59 20.34
C TYR A 27 15.47 -2.13 20.09
N ILE A 28 15.95 -2.21 18.86
CA ILE A 28 17.29 -1.72 18.48
C ILE A 28 17.41 -0.20 18.72
N THR A 29 16.45 0.63 18.28
CA THR A 29 16.50 2.09 18.56
C THR A 29 16.45 2.41 20.06
N TYR A 30 15.70 1.63 20.85
CA TYR A 30 15.72 1.74 22.31
C TYR A 30 17.09 1.39 22.90
N THR A 31 17.73 0.29 22.49
CA THR A 31 19.08 -0.09 22.95
C THR A 31 20.19 0.86 22.47
N LEU A 32 19.97 1.60 21.38
CA LEU A 32 20.90 2.60 20.86
C LEU A 32 20.80 3.97 21.57
N GLY A 33 19.93 4.12 22.58
CA GLY A 33 19.86 5.33 23.40
C GLY A 33 19.17 6.53 22.74
N PHE A 34 18.32 6.30 21.72
CA PHE A 34 17.40 7.33 21.22
C PHE A 34 16.27 7.59 22.25
N ASP A 35 16.59 8.36 23.30
CA ASP A 35 15.63 8.86 24.30
C ASP A 35 15.04 10.23 23.87
N ASN A 36 13.99 10.68 24.54
CA ASN A 36 13.30 11.97 24.30
C ASN A 36 14.20 13.21 24.46
N GLN A 37 15.43 13.06 24.95
CA GLN A 37 16.39 14.16 25.17
C GLN A 37 17.28 14.47 23.94
N VAL A 38 17.11 13.76 22.82
CA VAL A 38 17.79 14.09 21.56
C VAL A 38 17.28 15.44 21.03
N LYS A 39 18.19 16.38 20.73
CA LYS A 39 17.81 17.69 20.19
C LYS A 39 17.03 17.56 18.86
N ASN A 40 15.97 18.36 18.72
CA ASN A 40 15.06 18.40 17.56
C ASN A 40 14.12 17.19 17.38
N VAL A 41 13.73 16.50 18.46
CA VAL A 41 12.66 15.47 18.43
C VAL A 41 11.34 15.98 17.83
N ASP A 42 10.99 17.25 18.02
CA ASP A 42 9.79 17.87 17.46
C ASP A 42 9.78 17.81 15.94
N LYS A 43 10.93 18.14 15.32
CA LYS A 43 11.14 18.06 13.87
C LYS A 43 11.11 16.62 13.36
N LEU A 44 11.44 15.64 14.19
CA LEU A 44 11.30 14.22 13.84
C LEU A 44 9.81 13.83 13.76
N PHE A 45 8.97 14.32 14.67
CA PHE A 45 7.52 14.14 14.61
C PHE A 45 6.91 14.85 13.39
N ASP A 46 7.30 16.10 13.10
CA ASP A 46 6.84 16.85 11.93
C ASP A 46 7.19 16.13 10.62
N ASN A 47 8.44 15.67 10.49
CA ASN A 47 8.89 14.90 9.34
C ASN A 47 8.12 13.58 9.19
N ALA A 48 7.78 12.91 10.29
CA ALA A 48 6.97 11.68 10.26
C ALA A 48 5.51 11.94 9.89
N ILE A 49 4.90 13.04 10.36
CA ILE A 49 3.57 13.48 9.92
C ILE A 49 3.57 13.75 8.42
N MET A 50 4.57 14.48 7.92
CA MET A 50 4.74 14.81 6.50
C MET A 50 4.91 13.54 5.65
N PHE A 51 5.81 12.64 6.05
CA PHE A 51 6.07 11.38 5.36
C PHE A 51 4.84 10.45 5.34
N SER A 52 4.16 10.31 6.48
CA SER A 52 2.89 9.56 6.57
C SER A 52 1.84 10.15 5.62
N SER A 53 1.66 11.47 5.64
CA SER A 53 0.68 12.17 4.79
C SER A 53 0.94 11.97 3.29
N ILE A 54 2.21 12.01 2.86
CA ILE A 54 2.61 11.76 1.47
C ILE A 54 2.26 10.32 1.06
N ILE A 55 2.58 9.32 1.89
CA ILE A 55 2.25 7.92 1.61
C ILE A 55 0.74 7.69 1.61
N LEU A 56 -0.01 8.26 2.57
CA LEU A 56 -1.47 8.16 2.62
C LEU A 56 -2.12 8.76 1.36
N GLY A 57 -1.61 9.90 0.87
CA GLY A 57 -2.05 10.49 -0.40
C GLY A 57 -1.77 9.59 -1.61
N PHE A 58 -0.57 8.98 -1.68
CA PHE A 58 -0.22 8.03 -2.74
C PHE A 58 -1.07 6.75 -2.68
N LEU A 59 -1.33 6.20 -1.49
CA LEU A 59 -2.24 5.06 -1.29
C LEU A 59 -3.67 5.42 -1.71
N GLY A 60 -4.15 6.64 -1.44
CA GLY A 60 -5.44 7.14 -1.91
C GLY A 60 -5.54 7.17 -3.44
N ALA A 61 -4.51 7.69 -4.12
CA ALA A 61 -4.42 7.68 -5.58
C ALA A 61 -4.41 6.26 -6.16
N LEU A 62 -3.61 5.35 -5.58
CA LEU A 62 -3.58 3.94 -5.99
C LEU A 62 -4.91 3.21 -5.76
N LEU A 63 -5.62 3.51 -4.67
CA LEU A 63 -6.96 2.96 -4.40
C LEU A 63 -7.98 3.44 -5.44
N GLY A 64 -7.90 4.70 -5.87
CA GLY A 64 -8.71 5.24 -6.97
C GLY A 64 -8.45 4.52 -8.30
N ILE A 65 -7.18 4.29 -8.64
CA ILE A 65 -6.81 3.53 -9.84
C ILE A 65 -7.32 2.08 -9.74
N LEU A 66 -7.15 1.42 -8.59
CA LEU A 66 -7.66 0.07 -8.35
C LEU A 66 -9.19 0.01 -8.51
N ALA A 67 -9.92 0.99 -7.98
CA ALA A 67 -11.36 1.10 -8.13
C ALA A 67 -11.80 1.24 -9.60
N THR A 68 -11.02 1.91 -10.45
CA THR A 68 -11.24 1.96 -11.90
C THR A 68 -10.99 0.60 -12.58
N ILE A 69 -9.88 -0.08 -12.26
CA ILE A 69 -9.50 -1.32 -12.97
C ILE A 69 -10.18 -2.59 -12.44
N ARG A 70 -10.84 -2.58 -11.27
CA ARG A 70 -11.46 -3.77 -10.65
C ARG A 70 -12.45 -4.53 -11.53
N ASN A 71 -13.06 -3.85 -12.50
CA ASN A 71 -14.03 -4.44 -13.42
C ASN A 71 -13.39 -5.18 -14.61
N SER A 72 -12.08 -5.01 -14.83
CA SER A 72 -11.29 -5.76 -15.81
C SER A 72 -11.35 -7.26 -15.52
N SER A 73 -11.51 -8.09 -16.57
CA SER A 73 -11.47 -9.56 -16.46
C SER A 73 -10.22 -10.04 -15.75
N VAL A 74 -9.07 -9.44 -16.03
CA VAL A 74 -7.77 -9.72 -15.42
C VAL A 74 -7.78 -9.52 -13.89
N VAL A 75 -8.44 -8.46 -13.41
CA VAL A 75 -8.50 -8.16 -11.99
C VAL A 75 -9.56 -9.04 -11.31
N LYS A 76 -10.66 -9.37 -12.00
CA LYS A 76 -11.63 -10.38 -11.56
C LYS A 76 -10.99 -11.77 -11.39
N GLU A 77 -10.12 -12.19 -12.31
CA GLU A 77 -9.37 -13.45 -12.21
C GLU A 77 -8.57 -13.54 -10.90
N ILE A 78 -7.85 -12.46 -10.57
CA ILE A 78 -7.08 -12.34 -9.33
C ILE A 78 -8.01 -12.27 -8.11
N PHE A 79 -9.10 -11.51 -8.18
CA PHE A 79 -9.99 -11.20 -7.05
C PHE A 79 -10.95 -12.34 -6.69
N ASN A 80 -11.40 -13.14 -7.67
CA ASN A 80 -12.27 -14.33 -7.49
C ASN A 80 -11.70 -15.33 -6.48
N SER A 81 -10.37 -15.41 -6.33
CA SER A 81 -9.68 -16.31 -5.40
C SER A 81 -9.67 -15.82 -3.94
N ASN A 82 -10.79 -15.25 -3.47
CA ASN A 82 -11.01 -14.70 -2.11
C ASN A 82 -10.07 -13.52 -1.71
N LYS A 83 -9.27 -13.00 -2.67
CA LYS A 83 -8.23 -12.00 -2.43
C LYS A 83 -8.73 -10.55 -2.37
N GLU A 84 -9.93 -10.26 -2.87
CA GLU A 84 -10.50 -8.90 -2.78
C GLU A 84 -10.54 -8.38 -1.33
N ASN A 85 -11.02 -9.20 -0.40
CA ASN A 85 -11.13 -8.83 1.01
C ASN A 85 -9.75 -8.74 1.71
N ILE A 86 -8.78 -9.53 1.27
CA ILE A 86 -7.39 -9.47 1.76
C ILE A 86 -6.74 -8.14 1.32
N ILE A 87 -6.87 -7.77 0.04
CA ILE A 87 -6.33 -6.51 -0.50
C ILE A 87 -7.00 -5.29 0.16
N LYS A 88 -8.33 -5.31 0.32
CA LYS A 88 -9.06 -4.27 1.09
C LYS A 88 -8.53 -4.15 2.52
N ARG A 89 -8.34 -5.27 3.22
CA ARG A 89 -7.81 -5.28 4.59
C ARG A 89 -6.40 -4.67 4.65
N TYR A 90 -5.51 -5.03 3.72
CA TYR A 90 -4.15 -4.45 3.65
C TYR A 90 -4.14 -2.94 3.40
N PHE A 91 -5.09 -2.41 2.61
CA PHE A 91 -5.30 -0.97 2.52
C PHE A 91 -5.73 -0.37 3.86
N TYR A 92 -6.73 -0.96 4.55
CA TYR A 92 -7.18 -0.48 5.86
C TYR A 92 -6.07 -0.57 6.92
N GLU A 93 -5.23 -1.62 6.96
CA GLU A 93 -4.03 -1.69 7.81
C GLU A 93 -3.11 -0.47 7.57
N ALA A 94 -2.80 -0.15 6.31
CA ALA A 94 -1.92 0.96 5.95
C ALA A 94 -2.53 2.34 6.24
N PHE A 95 -3.82 2.55 5.95
CA PHE A 95 -4.51 3.79 6.27
C PHE A 95 -4.58 4.02 7.80
N ILE A 96 -5.03 3.01 8.56
CA ILE A 96 -5.20 3.13 10.02
C ILE A 96 -3.84 3.35 10.71
N SER A 97 -2.78 2.65 10.30
CA SER A 97 -1.44 2.85 10.87
C SER A 97 -0.84 4.21 10.51
N GLY A 98 -1.04 4.72 9.29
CA GLY A 98 -0.60 6.06 8.90
C GLY A 98 -1.33 7.17 9.68
N PHE A 99 -2.65 7.05 9.88
CA PHE A 99 -3.40 7.97 10.74
C PHE A 99 -2.99 7.86 12.21
N MET A 100 -2.70 6.66 12.72
CA MET A 100 -2.15 6.47 14.07
C MET A 100 -0.82 7.21 14.27
N ILE A 101 0.08 7.21 13.28
CA ILE A 101 1.33 7.99 13.37
C ILE A 101 1.04 9.48 13.48
N VAL A 102 0.13 10.02 12.66
CA VAL A 102 -0.21 11.45 12.73
C VAL A 102 -0.76 11.80 14.11
N LEU A 103 -1.67 10.99 14.65
CA LEU A 103 -2.23 11.18 15.99
C LEU A 103 -1.19 11.05 17.11
N LEU A 104 -0.35 10.00 17.11
CA LEU A 104 0.71 9.82 18.12
C LEU A 104 1.77 10.92 18.03
N SER A 105 2.21 11.31 16.83
CA SER A 105 3.12 12.46 16.64
C SER A 105 2.54 13.74 17.24
N SER A 106 1.27 14.06 16.95
CA SER A 106 0.62 15.26 17.51
C SER A 106 0.47 15.20 19.03
N ILE A 107 0.17 14.03 19.61
CA ILE A 107 0.09 13.85 21.07
C ILE A 107 1.49 13.98 21.69
N LEU A 108 2.52 13.37 21.10
CA LEU A 108 3.90 13.48 21.58
C LEU A 108 4.43 14.92 21.55
N HIS A 109 4.09 15.69 20.52
CA HIS A 109 4.46 17.11 20.41
C HIS A 109 3.87 17.97 21.56
N ILE A 110 2.75 17.56 22.16
CA ILE A 110 2.15 18.22 23.34
C ILE A 110 2.72 17.67 24.66
N VAL A 111 3.05 16.37 24.70
CA VAL A 111 3.45 15.67 25.93
C VAL A 111 4.98 15.67 26.14
N LEU A 112 5.78 16.15 25.17
CA LEU A 112 7.24 16.14 25.24
C LEU A 112 7.81 16.85 26.48
N GLU A 113 7.25 18.02 26.84
CA GLU A 113 7.67 18.80 28.02
C GLU A 113 7.31 18.13 29.35
N MET A 114 6.46 17.10 29.33
CA MET A 114 6.05 16.35 30.52
C MET A 114 6.97 15.16 30.75
N ASP A 115 8.04 15.33 31.55
CA ASP A 115 8.89 14.20 31.92
C ASP A 115 8.14 13.20 32.81
N ARG A 116 7.66 12.11 32.18
CA ARG A 116 6.85 11.06 32.77
C ARG A 116 7.16 9.73 32.08
N LEU A 117 7.02 8.63 32.82
CA LEU A 117 7.12 7.26 32.27
C LEU A 117 6.15 7.04 31.08
N VAL A 118 5.00 7.72 31.09
CA VAL A 118 4.02 7.73 29.99
C VAL A 118 4.64 8.23 28.69
N THR A 119 5.43 9.30 28.74
CA THR A 119 6.07 9.93 27.57
C THR A 119 7.10 9.01 26.93
N LYS A 120 7.85 8.23 27.73
CA LYS A 120 8.76 7.20 27.21
C LYS A 120 8.01 6.01 26.59
N PHE A 121 6.89 5.57 27.20
CA PHE A 121 6.05 4.51 26.62
C PHE A 121 5.39 4.94 25.29
N LEU A 122 4.90 6.19 25.20
CA LEU A 122 4.36 6.77 23.97
C LEU A 122 5.42 6.83 22.85
N PHE A 123 6.65 7.22 23.16
CA PHE A 123 7.74 7.30 22.18
C PHE A 123 8.13 5.94 21.60
N ILE A 124 8.18 4.90 22.44
CA ILE A 124 8.39 3.50 21.98
C ILE A 124 7.23 3.03 21.10
N SER A 125 5.98 3.29 21.52
CA SER A 125 4.78 2.97 20.75
C SER A 125 4.76 3.69 19.39
N TRP A 126 5.25 4.93 19.34
CA TRP A 126 5.40 5.71 18.11
C TRP A 126 6.45 5.12 17.17
N TYR A 127 7.66 4.76 17.64
CA TYR A 127 8.67 4.09 16.81
C TYR A 127 8.14 2.79 16.20
N PHE A 128 7.51 1.95 17.02
CA PHE A 128 6.85 0.72 16.55
C PHE A 128 5.80 1.02 15.47
N SER A 129 4.96 2.04 15.67
CA SER A 129 3.94 2.47 14.69
C SER A 129 4.57 2.93 13.36
N VAL A 130 5.65 3.71 13.42
CA VAL A 130 6.40 4.20 12.24
C VAL A 130 6.97 3.03 11.43
N PHE A 131 7.65 2.07 12.07
CA PHE A 131 8.18 0.90 11.36
C PHE A 131 7.07 -0.02 10.82
N TYR A 132 6.00 -0.24 11.59
CA TYR A 132 4.86 -1.05 11.16
C TYR A 132 4.16 -0.46 9.93
N PHE A 133 3.93 0.86 9.90
CA PHE A 133 3.37 1.57 8.75
C PHE A 133 4.29 1.49 7.53
N ALA A 134 5.59 1.72 7.68
CA ALA A 134 6.54 1.67 6.57
C ALA A 134 6.53 0.31 5.86
N ILE A 135 6.53 -0.79 6.63
CA ILE A 135 6.45 -2.15 6.06
C ILE A 135 5.06 -2.42 5.46
N SER A 136 3.98 -1.99 6.13
CA SER A 136 2.61 -2.16 5.65
C SER A 136 2.34 -1.42 4.34
N ALA A 137 2.84 -0.18 4.21
CA ALA A 137 2.80 0.64 3.01
C ALA A 137 3.61 0.02 1.87
N TYR A 138 4.84 -0.43 2.13
CA TYR A 138 5.67 -1.13 1.15
C TYR A 138 5.00 -2.40 0.61
N ARG A 139 4.42 -3.22 1.52
CA ARG A 139 3.67 -4.45 1.19
C ARG A 139 2.50 -4.17 0.25
N ILE A 140 1.66 -3.17 0.54
CA ILE A 140 0.50 -2.86 -0.31
C ILE A 140 0.90 -2.21 -1.64
N ILE A 141 1.92 -1.35 -1.66
CA ILE A 141 2.45 -0.74 -2.90
C ILE A 141 2.99 -1.81 -3.86
N ASN A 142 3.76 -2.80 -3.37
CA ASN A 142 4.24 -3.91 -4.19
C ASN A 142 3.11 -4.74 -4.81
N ILE A 143 2.08 -5.07 -4.01
CA ILE A 143 0.89 -5.80 -4.49
C ILE A 143 0.18 -5.02 -5.61
N LEU A 144 0.02 -3.70 -5.43
CA LEU A 144 -0.62 -2.83 -6.40
C LEU A 144 0.17 -2.70 -7.70
N MET A 145 1.49 -2.52 -7.62
CA MET A 145 2.37 -2.50 -8.79
C MET A 145 2.24 -3.79 -9.61
N GLY A 146 2.20 -4.95 -8.94
CA GLY A 146 1.94 -6.25 -9.59
C GLY A 146 0.60 -6.28 -10.34
N ILE A 147 -0.49 -5.86 -9.69
CA ILE A 147 -1.83 -5.81 -10.31
C ILE A 147 -1.85 -4.84 -11.51
N LEU A 148 -1.21 -3.67 -11.40
CA LEU A 148 -1.15 -2.66 -12.45
C LEU A 148 -0.41 -3.16 -13.70
N PHE A 149 0.79 -3.75 -13.54
CA PHE A 149 1.54 -4.30 -14.68
C PHE A 149 0.82 -5.48 -15.35
N VAL A 150 0.24 -6.39 -14.57
CA VAL A 150 -0.53 -7.53 -15.11
C VAL A 150 -1.79 -7.06 -15.85
N SER A 151 -2.54 -6.11 -15.28
CA SER A 151 -3.72 -5.54 -15.95
C SER A 151 -3.38 -4.71 -17.19
N ASN A 152 -2.17 -4.17 -17.31
CA ASN A 152 -1.74 -3.48 -18.53
C ASN A 152 -1.33 -4.47 -19.63
N LYS A 153 -0.65 -5.57 -19.28
CA LYS A 153 -0.23 -6.61 -20.25
C LYS A 153 -1.40 -7.29 -20.94
N ASN A 154 -2.52 -7.50 -20.24
CA ASN A 154 -3.76 -8.07 -20.80
C ASN A 154 -4.71 -7.04 -21.43
N LYS A 155 -4.27 -5.79 -21.66
CA LYS A 155 -4.90 -4.94 -22.69
C LYS A 155 -4.50 -5.45 -24.07
N SER A 156 -5.09 -6.58 -24.48
CA SER A 156 -5.17 -6.93 -25.90
C SER A 156 -5.65 -5.71 -26.67
N ARG A 157 -4.89 -5.30 -27.69
CA ARG A 157 -5.28 -4.18 -28.56
C ARG A 157 -6.67 -4.49 -29.11
N PRO A 158 -7.60 -3.52 -29.16
CA PRO A 158 -8.95 -3.79 -29.67
C PRO A 158 -8.87 -4.36 -31.09
N ASP A 159 -9.55 -5.47 -31.33
CA ASP A 159 -9.47 -6.25 -32.58
C ASP A 159 -10.03 -5.52 -33.83
N SER A 160 -10.40 -4.25 -33.69
CA SER A 160 -10.70 -3.29 -34.76
C SER A 160 -9.64 -3.22 -35.89
N ASN A 161 -8.42 -3.71 -35.64
CA ASN A 161 -7.38 -3.82 -36.68
C ASN A 161 -7.12 -5.24 -37.21
N ARG A 162 -7.87 -6.25 -36.75
CA ARG A 162 -7.85 -7.64 -37.25
C ARG A 162 -8.89 -7.93 -38.34
N ILE A 163 -9.27 -6.92 -39.13
CA ILE A 163 -9.80 -7.18 -40.48
C ILE A 163 -8.65 -7.82 -41.28
N GLY A 164 -8.67 -9.15 -41.32
CA GLY A 164 -7.63 -9.98 -41.94
C GLY A 164 -7.77 -10.05 -43.47
N ASP A 165 -8.94 -9.69 -44.01
CA ASP A 165 -9.16 -9.56 -45.43
C ASP A 165 -8.88 -8.12 -45.91
N SER A 166 -7.90 -7.97 -46.79
CA SER A 166 -7.63 -6.71 -47.48
C SER A 166 -8.81 -6.19 -48.29
N ALA A 167 -9.68 -7.07 -48.82
CA ALA A 167 -10.83 -6.68 -49.63
C ALA A 167 -11.91 -5.94 -48.81
N GLU A 168 -12.18 -6.37 -47.58
CA GLU A 168 -13.17 -5.69 -46.71
C GLU A 168 -12.71 -4.27 -46.33
N ARG A 169 -11.41 -4.07 -46.07
CA ARG A 169 -10.82 -2.74 -45.88
C ARG A 169 -10.90 -1.87 -47.13
N GLU A 170 -10.72 -2.46 -48.31
CA GLU A 170 -10.82 -1.80 -49.60
C GLU A 170 -12.27 -1.35 -49.90
N GLU A 171 -13.27 -2.19 -49.60
CA GLU A 171 -14.69 -1.83 -49.67
C GLU A 171 -15.05 -0.70 -48.71
N LEU A 172 -14.66 -0.80 -47.43
CA LEU A 172 -14.96 0.21 -46.42
C LEU A 172 -14.37 1.57 -46.79
N ARG A 173 -13.16 1.60 -47.37
CA ARG A 173 -12.57 2.81 -47.95
C ARG A 173 -13.41 3.36 -49.09
N LYS A 174 -13.78 2.54 -50.09
CA LYS A 174 -14.62 2.97 -51.22
C LYS A 174 -15.97 3.52 -50.77
N LYS A 175 -16.65 2.84 -49.84
CA LYS A 175 -17.93 3.28 -49.24
C LYS A 175 -17.82 4.62 -48.49
N LEU A 176 -16.67 4.93 -47.90
CA LEU A 176 -16.40 6.24 -47.28
C LEU A 176 -16.03 7.33 -48.30
N THR A 177 -15.28 6.99 -49.37
CA THR A 177 -14.89 7.96 -50.41
C THR A 177 -16.05 8.38 -51.32
N ILE A 178 -17.02 7.48 -51.57
CA ILE A 178 -18.20 7.74 -52.42
C ILE A 178 -19.22 8.69 -51.75
N LYS A 179 -19.12 8.93 -50.44
CA LYS A 179 -20.09 9.73 -49.67
C LYS A 179 -19.65 11.20 -49.49
N LYS A 180 -19.07 11.79 -50.52
CA LYS A 180 -18.54 13.16 -50.53
C LYS A 180 -18.81 13.87 -51.86
#